data_AF-A0AAV9C101-F1
#
_entry.id   AF-A0AAV9C101-F1
#
_cell.length_a   1.000
_cell.length_b   1.000
_cell.length_c   1.000
_cell.angle_alpha   90.00
_cell.angle_beta   90.00
_cell.angle_gamma   90.00
#
_symmetry.space_group_name_H-M   'P 1'
#
loop_
_entity.id
_entity.type
_entity.pdbx_description
1 polymer ?
#
loop_
_entity_poly.entity_id
_entity_poly.type
_entity_poly.pdbx_seq_one_letter_code
_entity_poly.pdbx_strand_id
1 'polypeptide(L)'
;MESYSPHYDDLARFLSEYSTPERKVYLSAAPQCPYPDAALGEAIATGLFDYVWIQFYNNPPCQYSADVGPTNLLNSWNNQWMSDVNVKKAFVGLPASPAAAGSGYIEPEKLKSEVLPEVKKSPKYGGVMLWNRYQDILNGYSAAIIDDVVSATGCVAEL
;
A
#
# COMPACT_ATOMS: atom_id res chain seq x y z
N MET A 1 2.19 15.79 22.64
CA MET A 1 1.08 14.83 22.69
C MET A 1 1.68 13.51 22.32
N GLU A 2 2.04 12.68 23.30
CA GLU A 2 2.60 11.35 23.02
C GLU A 2 1.51 10.53 22.34
N SER A 3 1.76 10.18 21.09
CA SER A 3 0.93 9.24 20.34
C SER A 3 1.02 7.89 21.05
N TYR A 4 -0.11 7.23 21.27
CA TYR A 4 -0.13 5.86 21.77
C TYR A 4 0.42 4.96 20.67
N SER A 5 1.73 4.85 20.58
CA SER A 5 2.41 3.92 19.70
C SER A 5 2.45 2.58 20.42
N PRO A 6 1.80 1.53 19.89
CA PRO A 6 1.69 0.22 20.55
C PRO A 6 3.01 -0.58 20.53
N HIS A 7 4.16 0.09 20.65
CA HIS A 7 5.51 -0.48 20.65
C HIS A 7 5.85 -1.28 19.38
N TYR A 8 5.21 -0.95 18.24
CA TYR A 8 5.50 -1.63 16.97
C TYR A 8 6.88 -1.28 16.41
N ASP A 9 7.43 -0.12 16.78
CA ASP A 9 8.79 0.28 16.46
C ASP A 9 9.81 -0.58 17.22
N ASP A 10 9.59 -0.83 18.51
CA ASP A 10 10.39 -1.77 19.30
C ASP A 10 10.33 -3.19 18.71
N LEU A 11 9.12 -3.65 18.37
CA LEU A 11 8.93 -4.95 17.69
C LEU A 11 9.71 -5.01 16.37
N ALA A 12 9.65 -3.97 15.55
CA ALA A 12 10.39 -3.92 14.29
C ALA A 12 11.91 -3.97 14.52
N ARG A 13 12.43 -3.25 15.53
CA ARG A 13 13.84 -3.30 15.92
C ARG A 13 14.25 -4.70 16.33
N PHE A 14 13.53 -5.34 17.26
CA PHE A 14 13.86 -6.68 17.72
C PHE A 14 13.78 -7.72 16.59
N LEU A 15 12.77 -7.66 15.73
CA LEU A 15 12.68 -8.56 14.58
C LEU A 15 13.84 -8.35 13.59
N SER A 16 14.27 -7.11 13.39
CA SER A 16 15.39 -6.80 12.48
C SER A 16 16.71 -7.39 12.97
N GLU A 17 16.94 -7.45 14.28
CA GLU A 17 18.15 -8.04 14.91
C GLU A 17 18.29 -9.54 14.66
N TYR A 18 17.20 -10.24 14.36
CA TYR A 18 17.25 -11.66 13.97
C TYR A 18 17.75 -11.89 12.54
N SER A 19 18.00 -10.83 11.76
CA SER A 19 18.58 -10.99 10.41
C SER A 19 20.06 -11.34 10.49
N THR A 20 20.45 -12.44 9.84
CA THR A 20 21.84 -12.83 9.62
C THR A 20 22.21 -12.68 8.14
N PRO A 21 23.51 -12.73 7.77
CA PRO A 21 23.92 -12.73 6.36
C PRO A 21 23.28 -13.85 5.53
N GLU A 22 22.99 -15.00 6.15
CA GLU A 22 22.42 -16.19 5.50
C GLU A 22 20.88 -16.19 5.53
N ARG A 23 20.28 -15.48 6.49
CA ARG A 23 18.83 -15.44 6.69
C ARG A 23 18.37 -14.04 7.03
N LYS A 24 17.78 -13.37 6.05
CA LYS A 24 17.14 -12.08 6.25
C LYS A 24 15.70 -12.25 6.77
N VAL A 25 15.34 -11.48 7.80
CA VAL A 25 13.94 -11.26 8.21
C VAL A 25 13.40 -10.06 7.42
N TYR A 26 12.39 -10.30 6.57
CA TYR A 26 11.73 -9.24 5.82
C TYR A 26 10.61 -8.63 6.67
N LEU A 27 10.60 -7.30 6.76
CA LEU A 27 9.59 -6.57 7.49
C LEU A 27 8.67 -5.85 6.51
N SER A 28 7.36 -6.00 6.71
CA SER A 28 6.34 -5.32 5.93
C SER A 28 5.23 -4.76 6.81
N ALA A 29 4.65 -3.63 6.40
CA ALA A 29 3.58 -2.96 7.13
C ALA A 29 2.42 -2.62 6.18
N ALA A 30 1.19 -2.69 6.67
CA ALA A 30 -0.01 -2.28 5.94
C ALA A 30 -0.68 -1.08 6.63
N PRO A 31 -0.10 0.14 6.54
CA PRO A 31 -0.72 1.33 7.12
C PRO A 31 -2.01 1.71 6.37
N GLN A 32 -2.90 2.46 7.04
CA GLN A 32 -3.96 3.18 6.36
C GLN A 32 -3.37 4.32 5.50
N CYS A 33 -4.12 4.81 4.51
CA CYS A 33 -3.61 5.89 3.67
C CYS A 33 -3.38 7.26 4.34
N PRO A 34 -4.07 7.66 5.44
CA PRO A 34 -3.76 8.92 6.11
C PRO A 34 -2.32 8.92 6.62
N TYR A 35 -1.55 9.94 6.26
CA TYR A 35 -0.13 10.04 6.62
C TYR A 35 0.10 11.16 7.66
N PRO A 36 0.90 10.92 8.71
CA PRO A 36 1.46 9.61 9.11
C PRO A 36 0.37 8.67 9.64
N ASP A 37 0.59 7.37 9.50
CA ASP A 37 -0.33 6.36 10.07
C ASP A 37 -0.30 6.42 11.60
N ALA A 38 -1.47 6.42 12.23
CA ALA A 38 -1.59 6.61 13.68
C ALA A 38 -0.98 5.48 14.51
N ALA A 39 -0.97 4.24 13.99
CA ALA A 39 -0.50 3.06 14.72
C ALA A 39 0.90 2.61 14.28
N LEU A 40 1.19 2.70 12.98
CA LEU A 40 2.41 2.19 12.36
C LEU A 40 3.38 3.31 11.97
N GLY A 41 3.01 4.59 12.13
CA GLY A 41 3.83 5.72 11.70
C GLY A 41 5.23 5.71 12.32
N GLU A 42 5.33 5.51 13.63
CA GLU A 42 6.63 5.45 14.33
C GLU A 42 7.44 4.22 13.92
N ALA A 43 6.79 3.06 13.78
CA ALA A 43 7.44 1.84 13.32
C ALA A 43 8.00 2.00 11.90
N ILE A 44 7.23 2.57 10.98
CA ILE A 44 7.67 2.84 9.60
C ILE A 44 8.80 3.86 9.58
N ALA A 45 8.75 4.89 10.44
CA ALA A 45 9.79 5.92 10.55
C ALA A 45 11.17 5.37 10.98
N THR A 46 11.23 4.16 11.54
CA THR A 46 12.53 3.49 11.81
C THR A 46 13.34 3.19 10.55
N GLY A 47 12.70 3.13 9.37
CA GLY A 47 13.35 2.76 8.10
C GLY A 47 13.70 1.27 7.99
N LEU A 48 13.20 0.42 8.91
CA LEU A 48 13.48 -1.02 8.93
C LEU A 48 12.59 -1.84 7.99
N PHE A 49 11.47 -1.26 7.52
CA PHE A 49 10.51 -1.94 6.66
C PHE A 49 11.01 -2.03 5.22
N ASP A 50 11.03 -3.25 4.67
CA ASP A 50 11.36 -3.48 3.26
C ASP A 50 10.19 -3.09 2.35
N TYR A 51 8.96 -3.37 2.80
CA TYR A 51 7.74 -3.22 2.02
C TYR A 51 6.65 -2.50 2.82
N VAL A 52 5.92 -1.59 2.17
CA VAL A 52 4.70 -1.01 2.74
C VAL A 52 3.53 -1.13 1.77
N TRP A 53 2.39 -1.63 2.26
CA TRP A 53 1.16 -1.85 1.50
C TRP A 53 0.10 -0.86 1.99
N ILE A 54 0.09 0.34 1.40
CA ILE A 54 -0.73 1.45 1.89
C ILE A 54 -2.20 1.18 1.51
N GLN A 55 -3.09 1.11 2.50
CA GLN A 55 -4.51 0.81 2.29
C GLN A 55 -5.26 2.05 1.81
N PHE A 56 -5.45 2.16 0.49
CA PHE A 56 -6.16 3.28 -0.15
C PHE A 56 -7.67 3.03 -0.22
N TYR A 57 -8.26 2.62 0.91
CA TYR A 57 -9.68 2.34 1.08
C TYR A 57 -10.16 2.63 2.50
N ASN A 58 -11.48 2.68 2.70
CA ASN A 58 -12.15 3.08 3.94
C ASN A 58 -11.75 4.46 4.51
N ASN A 59 -11.11 5.31 3.70
CA ASN A 59 -10.56 6.60 4.11
C ASN A 59 -10.78 7.66 3.01
N PRO A 60 -11.93 8.37 3.01
CA PRO A 60 -12.27 9.36 1.99
C PRO A 60 -11.19 10.42 1.66
N PRO A 61 -10.39 10.92 2.62
CA PRO A 61 -9.36 11.92 2.33
C PRO A 61 -8.21 11.45 1.44
N CYS A 62 -8.01 10.13 1.28
CA CYS A 62 -6.86 9.58 0.56
C CYS A 62 -7.20 8.36 -0.31
N GLN A 63 -8.46 7.97 -0.46
CA GLN A 63 -8.87 6.90 -1.36
C GLN A 63 -9.35 7.42 -2.72
N TYR A 64 -9.61 6.51 -3.66
CA TYR A 64 -10.34 6.81 -4.89
C TYR A 64 -11.84 7.02 -4.61
N SER A 65 -12.49 7.91 -5.35
CA SER A 65 -13.95 8.05 -5.32
C SER A 65 -14.49 8.41 -6.70
N ALA A 66 -15.77 8.13 -6.96
CA ALA A 66 -16.40 8.47 -8.23
C ALA A 66 -16.50 10.00 -8.45
N ASP A 67 -16.59 10.78 -7.37
CA ASP A 67 -16.81 12.23 -7.44
C ASP A 67 -15.54 13.02 -7.78
N VAL A 68 -14.39 12.59 -7.25
CA VAL A 68 -13.10 13.28 -7.45
C VAL A 68 -12.04 12.42 -8.16
N GLY A 69 -12.41 11.22 -8.61
CA GLY A 69 -11.50 10.29 -9.29
C GLY A 69 -10.28 9.93 -8.44
N PRO A 70 -9.06 9.92 -9.04
CA PRO A 70 -7.84 9.48 -8.37
C PRO A 70 -7.17 10.58 -7.52
N THR A 71 -7.68 11.81 -7.52
CA THR A 71 -6.97 12.99 -7.00
C THR A 71 -6.50 12.83 -5.55
N ASN A 72 -7.37 12.39 -4.65
CA ASN A 72 -7.02 12.22 -3.22
C ASN A 72 -5.96 11.12 -3.02
N LEU A 73 -6.12 9.99 -3.70
CA LEU A 73 -5.17 8.89 -3.69
C LEU A 73 -3.80 9.33 -4.21
N LEU A 74 -3.75 9.99 -5.37
CA LEU A 74 -2.49 10.43 -5.97
C LEU A 74 -1.80 11.52 -5.16
N ASN A 75 -2.56 12.41 -4.52
CA ASN A 75 -1.99 13.40 -3.60
C ASN A 75 -1.35 12.72 -2.38
N SER A 76 -2.03 11.75 -1.77
CA SER A 76 -1.49 10.99 -0.65
C SER A 76 -0.26 10.17 -1.06
N TRP A 77 -0.33 9.49 -2.21
CA TRP A 77 0.78 8.72 -2.76
C TRP A 77 2.00 9.60 -3.07
N ASN A 78 1.85 10.62 -3.92
CA ASN A 78 2.99 11.39 -4.42
C ASN A 78 3.59 12.35 -3.39
N ASN A 79 2.74 13.04 -2.61
CA ASN A 79 3.17 14.18 -1.80
C ASN A 79 3.33 13.86 -0.31
N GLN A 80 2.99 12.65 0.12
CA GLN A 80 3.14 12.23 1.52
C GLN A 80 3.94 10.94 1.59
N TRP A 81 3.40 9.85 1.05
CA TRP A 81 4.06 8.55 1.14
C TRP A 81 5.37 8.52 0.36
N MET A 82 5.38 8.89 -0.92
CA MET A 82 6.59 8.77 -1.74
C MET A 82 7.67 9.80 -1.38
N SER A 83 7.29 10.97 -0.86
CA SER A 83 8.24 12.01 -0.42
C SER A 83 8.90 11.66 0.91
N ASP A 84 8.15 11.16 1.89
CA ASP A 84 8.62 11.12 3.27
C ASP A 84 9.00 9.71 3.75
N VAL A 85 8.40 8.66 3.17
CA VAL A 85 8.62 7.30 3.67
C VAL A 85 9.97 6.73 3.21
N ASN A 86 10.75 6.18 4.13
CA ASN A 86 12.02 5.52 3.81
C ASN A 86 11.85 3.99 3.70
N VAL A 87 11.41 3.53 2.53
CA VAL A 87 11.17 2.11 2.23
C VAL A 87 11.74 1.74 0.86
N LYS A 88 12.04 0.46 0.66
CA LYS A 88 12.54 -0.03 -0.64
C LYS A 88 11.44 -0.07 -1.69
N LYS A 89 10.28 -0.62 -1.32
CA LYS A 89 9.12 -0.71 -2.19
C LYS A 89 7.82 -0.42 -1.45
N ALA A 90 6.93 0.27 -2.13
CA ALA A 90 5.60 0.62 -1.68
C ALA A 90 4.56 0.12 -2.67
N PHE A 91 3.41 -0.30 -2.15
CA PHE A 91 2.35 -0.94 -2.89
C PHE A 91 1.03 -0.18 -2.68
N VAL A 92 0.25 -0.07 -3.74
CA VAL A 92 -1.10 0.51 -3.70
C VAL A 92 -2.06 -0.59 -3.22
N GLY A 93 -2.53 -0.49 -1.98
CA GLY A 93 -3.49 -1.42 -1.39
C GLY A 93 -4.92 -1.09 -1.77
N LEU A 94 -5.64 -2.03 -2.38
CA LEU A 94 -6.97 -1.84 -2.95
C LEU A 94 -7.94 -2.96 -2.53
N PRO A 95 -9.24 -2.67 -2.42
CA PRO A 95 -10.26 -3.71 -2.30
C PRO A 95 -10.39 -4.47 -3.62
N ALA A 96 -10.40 -5.79 -3.58
CA ALA A 96 -10.56 -6.64 -4.76
C ALA A 96 -11.99 -6.67 -5.31
N SER A 97 -12.97 -6.19 -4.54
CA SER A 97 -14.37 -6.04 -4.96
C SER A 97 -15.04 -4.89 -4.19
N PRO A 98 -16.20 -4.38 -4.65
CA PRO A 98 -17.00 -3.42 -3.88
C PRO A 98 -17.44 -3.94 -2.51
N ALA A 99 -17.54 -5.26 -2.32
CA ALA A 99 -17.93 -5.88 -1.06
C ALA A 99 -16.76 -6.06 -0.07
N ALA A 100 -15.51 -5.87 -0.53
CA ALA A 100 -14.32 -6.10 0.28
C ALA A 100 -14.02 -4.95 1.27
N ALA A 101 -14.57 -3.77 1.03
CA ALA A 101 -14.39 -2.57 1.84
C ALA A 101 -15.65 -1.70 1.82
N GLY A 102 -15.81 -0.82 2.80
CA GLY A 102 -16.93 0.13 2.84
C GLY A 102 -16.82 1.22 1.77
N SER A 103 -15.60 1.56 1.34
CA SER A 103 -15.34 2.53 0.28
C SER A 103 -13.94 2.39 -0.32
N GLY A 104 -13.68 3.03 -1.47
CA GLY A 104 -12.35 3.09 -2.10
C GLY A 104 -12.09 2.01 -3.15
N TYR A 105 -13.10 1.22 -3.53
CA TYR A 105 -12.99 0.31 -4.67
C TYR A 105 -12.77 1.11 -5.97
N ILE A 106 -11.86 0.61 -6.81
CA ILE A 106 -11.53 1.17 -8.12
C ILE A 106 -11.85 0.11 -9.16
N GLU A 107 -12.59 0.44 -10.20
CA GLU A 107 -12.79 -0.49 -11.31
C GLU A 107 -11.44 -0.76 -12.03
N PRO A 108 -11.17 -1.99 -12.51
CA PRO A 108 -9.89 -2.31 -13.16
C PRO A 108 -9.48 -1.35 -14.28
N GLU A 109 -10.42 -0.94 -15.14
CA GLU A 109 -10.14 0.01 -16.23
C GLU A 109 -9.74 1.41 -15.73
N LYS A 110 -10.33 1.86 -14.62
CA LYS A 110 -9.99 3.15 -13.98
C LYS A 110 -8.64 3.05 -13.29
N LEU A 111 -8.35 1.94 -12.62
CA LEU A 111 -7.03 1.69 -12.04
C LEU A 111 -5.94 1.78 -13.12
N LYS A 112 -6.16 1.11 -14.27
CA LYS A 112 -5.23 1.09 -15.40
C LYS A 112 -5.02 2.44 -16.06
N SER A 113 -6.08 3.20 -16.26
CA SER A 113 -6.02 4.46 -17.03
C SER A 113 -5.72 5.69 -16.17
N GLU A 114 -6.13 5.71 -14.89
CA GLU A 114 -6.08 6.91 -14.05
C GLU A 114 -5.04 6.84 -12.92
N VAL A 115 -4.72 5.65 -12.41
CA VAL A 115 -3.88 5.49 -11.21
C VAL A 115 -2.51 4.89 -11.53
N LEU A 116 -2.46 3.73 -12.19
CA LEU A 116 -1.20 3.05 -12.52
C LEU A 116 -0.19 3.92 -13.27
N PRO A 117 -0.56 4.75 -14.26
CA PRO A 117 0.39 5.59 -14.98
C PRO A 117 1.09 6.62 -14.09
N GLU A 118 0.43 7.06 -13.01
CA GLU A 118 0.95 8.06 -12.09
C GLU A 118 1.77 7.43 -10.97
N VAL A 119 1.26 6.38 -10.32
CA VAL A 119 1.97 5.76 -9.18
C VAL A 119 3.28 5.10 -9.62
N LYS A 120 3.33 4.56 -10.85
CA LYS A 120 4.52 3.95 -11.44
C LYS A 120 5.67 4.94 -11.72
N LYS A 121 5.41 6.25 -11.72
CA LYS A 121 6.48 7.26 -11.86
C LYS A 121 7.42 7.27 -10.65
N SER A 122 6.96 6.78 -9.50
CA SER A 122 7.80 6.65 -8.32
C SER A 122 8.75 5.45 -8.44
N PRO A 123 10.06 5.62 -8.21
CA PRO A 123 11.01 4.48 -8.18
C PRO A 123 10.73 3.50 -7.02
N LYS A 124 10.01 3.98 -5.99
CA LYS A 124 9.57 3.16 -4.85
C LYS A 124 8.34 2.30 -5.19
N TYR A 125 7.69 2.49 -6.35
CA TYR A 125 6.57 1.63 -6.73
C TYR A 125 7.01 0.16 -6.81
N GLY A 126 6.28 -0.70 -6.10
CA GLY A 126 6.48 -2.14 -6.04
C GLY A 126 5.31 -2.96 -6.60
N GLY A 127 4.13 -2.36 -6.74
CA GLY A 127 2.96 -3.09 -7.23
C GLY A 127 1.64 -2.70 -6.56
N VAL A 128 0.70 -3.65 -6.59
CA VAL A 128 -0.64 -3.55 -6.00
C VAL A 128 -0.81 -4.63 -4.94
N MET A 129 -1.42 -4.28 -3.81
CA MET A 129 -1.90 -5.24 -2.81
C MET A 129 -3.43 -5.31 -2.90
N LEU A 130 -4.00 -6.51 -2.90
CA LEU A 130 -5.44 -6.73 -2.97
C LEU A 130 -5.98 -7.30 -1.67
N TRP A 131 -6.97 -6.62 -1.11
CA TRP A 131 -7.79 -7.10 -0.01
C TRP A 131 -9.12 -7.61 -0.56
N ASN A 132 -9.42 -8.91 -0.57
CA ASN A 132 -8.58 -10.04 -0.18
C ASN A 132 -8.73 -11.17 -1.22
N ARG A 133 -7.99 -12.27 -1.05
CA ARG A 133 -8.04 -13.43 -1.97
C ARG A 133 -9.45 -13.92 -2.27
N TYR A 134 -10.30 -13.99 -1.24
CA TYR A 134 -11.67 -14.49 -1.41
C TYR A 134 -12.47 -13.62 -2.39
N GLN A 135 -12.38 -12.31 -2.22
CA GLN A 135 -13.04 -11.34 -3.10
C GLN A 135 -12.40 -11.30 -4.48
N ASP A 136 -11.08 -11.47 -4.57
CA ASP A 136 -10.37 -11.54 -5.84
C ASP A 136 -10.82 -12.73 -6.70
N ILE A 137 -10.98 -13.92 -6.10
CA ILE A 137 -11.48 -15.11 -6.81
C ILE A 137 -12.88 -14.86 -7.38
N LEU A 138 -13.76 -14.20 -6.62
CA LEU A 138 -15.13 -13.95 -7.04
C LEU A 138 -15.24 -12.86 -8.11
N ASN A 139 -14.39 -11.84 -8.04
CA ASN A 139 -14.46 -10.65 -8.89
C ASN A 139 -13.46 -10.67 -10.06
N GLY A 140 -12.47 -11.56 -10.04
CA GLY A 140 -11.43 -11.68 -11.07
C GLY A 140 -10.52 -10.45 -11.18
N TYR A 141 -10.30 -9.75 -10.07
CA TYR A 141 -9.67 -8.42 -10.09
C TYR A 141 -8.21 -8.47 -10.52
N SER A 142 -7.41 -9.34 -9.91
CA SER A 142 -6.00 -9.55 -10.21
C SER A 142 -5.80 -9.94 -11.67
N ALA A 143 -6.62 -10.86 -12.18
CA ALA A 143 -6.59 -11.30 -13.58
C ALA A 143 -6.85 -10.14 -14.56
N ALA A 144 -7.67 -9.15 -14.19
CA ALA A 144 -7.98 -8.00 -15.03
C ALA A 144 -6.88 -6.92 -15.07
N ILE A 145 -5.92 -6.95 -14.13
CA ILE A 145 -4.91 -5.89 -13.97
C ILE A 145 -3.47 -6.39 -14.08
N ILE A 146 -3.24 -7.71 -14.11
CA ILE A 146 -1.90 -8.29 -13.96
C ILE A 146 -0.92 -7.82 -15.03
N ASP A 147 -1.35 -7.75 -16.29
CA ASP A 147 -0.52 -7.34 -17.42
C ASP A 147 -0.10 -5.86 -17.29
N ASP A 148 -0.99 -5.04 -16.74
CA ASP A 148 -0.75 -3.63 -16.48
C ASP A 148 0.07 -3.39 -15.22
N VAL A 149 0.09 -4.30 -14.23
CA VAL A 149 0.88 -4.14 -13.01
C VAL A 149 2.32 -4.61 -13.19
N VAL A 150 2.52 -5.73 -13.90
CA VAL A 150 3.79 -6.50 -13.89
C VAL A 150 4.82 -6.01 -14.91
N SER A 151 4.58 -4.90 -15.61
CA SER A 151 5.59 -4.36 -16.53
C SER A 151 6.85 -3.86 -15.79
N ALA A 152 7.94 -4.63 -15.97
CA ALA A 152 9.33 -4.46 -15.53
C ALA A 152 9.67 -4.54 -14.02
N THR A 153 8.81 -4.12 -13.08
CA THR A 153 9.17 -4.09 -11.63
C THR A 153 8.03 -4.27 -10.62
N GLY A 154 6.78 -4.45 -11.08
CA GLY A 154 5.61 -4.57 -10.21
C GLY A 154 5.15 -6.00 -9.96
N CYS A 155 4.51 -6.27 -8.82
CA CYS A 155 3.73 -7.50 -8.59
C CYS A 155 2.34 -7.21 -8.03
N VAL A 156 1.44 -8.18 -8.14
CA VAL A 156 0.15 -8.18 -7.41
C VAL A 156 0.30 -9.13 -6.22
N ALA A 157 0.12 -8.62 -5.01
CA ALA A 157 0.13 -9.38 -3.77
C ALA A 157 -1.27 -9.36 -3.13
N GLU A 158 -1.59 -10.36 -2.32
CA GLU A 158 -2.89 -10.46 -1.64
C GLU A 158 -2.66 -10.58 -0.13
N LEU A 159 -3.49 -9.90 0.66
CA LEU A 159 -3.55 -10.01 2.13
C LEU A 159 -4.91 -10.54 2.59
#